data_AF-A0A920RW99-F1
#
_entry.id   AF-A0A920RW99-F1
#
_cell.length_a   1.000
_cell.length_b   1.000
_cell.length_c   1.000
_cell.angle_alpha   90.00
_cell.angle_beta   90.00
_cell.angle_gamma   90.00
#
_symmetry.space_group_name_H-M   'P 1'
#
loop_
_entity.id
_entity.type
_entity.pdbx_description
1 polymer ?
#
loop_
_entity_poly.entity_id
_entity_poly.type
_entity_poly.pdbx_seq_one_letter_code
_entity_poly.pdbx_strand_id
1 'polypeptide(L)' 'MDIRKVKKLIQLLKESGLSEIEITEGEDTVRITGQHQKP' A
#
# COMPACT_ATOMS: atom_id res chain seq x y z
N MET A 1 12.66 -1.69 1.56
CA MET A 1 11.47 -2.57 1.80
C MET A 1 11.53 -3.87 0.96
N ASP A 2 11.23 -5.06 1.50
CA ASP A 2 11.20 -6.36 0.75
C ASP A 2 9.84 -6.58 0.04
N ILE A 3 9.84 -7.19 -1.16
CA ILE A 3 8.63 -7.54 -1.93
C ILE A 3 7.57 -8.31 -1.12
N ARG A 4 7.99 -9.12 -0.14
CA ARG A 4 7.09 -9.81 0.80
C ARG A 4 6.31 -8.84 1.68
N LYS A 5 6.95 -7.78 2.18
CA LYS A 5 6.28 -6.71 2.94
C LYS A 5 5.30 -5.96 2.03
N VAL A 6 5.73 -5.60 0.82
CA VAL A 6 4.88 -4.90 -0.17
C VAL A 6 3.61 -5.70 -0.49
N LYS A 7 3.71 -7.01 -0.73
CA LYS A 7 2.54 -7.87 -0.96
C LYS A 7 1.56 -7.87 0.21
N LYS A 8 2.06 -7.93 1.44
CA LYS A 8 1.22 -7.86 2.65
C LYS A 8 0.52 -6.50 2.76
N LEU A 9 1.21 -5.42 2.44
CA LEU A 9 0.63 -4.07 2.43
C LEU A 9 -0.46 -3.92 1.36
N ILE A 10 -0.27 -4.51 0.17
CA ILE A 10 -1.30 -4.54 -0.88
C ILE A 10 -2.54 -5.31 -0.40
N GLN A 11 -2.36 -6.44 0.28
CA GLN A 11 -3.47 -7.22 0.83
C GLN A 11 -4.22 -6.40 1.89
N LEU A 12 -3.50 -5.79 2.84
CA LEU A 12 -4.09 -4.94 3.87
C LEU A 12 -4.82 -3.74 3.28
N LEU A 13 -4.25 -3.08 2.26
CA LEU A 13 -4.90 -1.97 1.57
C LEU A 13 -6.25 -2.40 0.99
N LYS A 14 -6.30 -3.56 0.32
CA LYS A 14 -7.54 -4.12 -0.24
C LYS A 14 -8.58 -4.46 0.81
N GLU A 15 -8.17 -5.06 1.93
CA GLU A 15 -9.07 -5.44 3.04
C GLU A 15 -9.58 -4.23 3.82
N SER A 16 -8.78 -3.16 3.91
CA SER A 16 -9.10 -1.95 4.69
C SER A 16 -10.13 -1.02 4.03
N GLY A 17 -10.41 -1.20 2.73
CA GLY A 17 -11.25 -0.27 1.96
C GLY A 17 -10.62 1.12 1.74
N LEU A 18 -9.33 1.30 2.07
CA LEU A 18 -8.63 2.56 1.88
C LEU A 18 -8.21 2.75 0.41
N SER A 19 -8.13 4.00 -0.03
CA SER A 19 -7.70 4.36 -1.39
C SER A 19 -6.19 4.40 -1.55
N GLU A 20 -5.43 4.66 -0.48
CA GLU A 20 -3.97 4.64 -0.48
C GLU A 20 -3.39 4.32 0.91
N ILE A 21 -2.15 3.84 0.91
CA ILE A 21 -1.30 3.69 2.10
C ILE A 21 0.11 4.16 1.77
N GLU A 22 0.73 4.91 2.67
CA GLU A 22 2.12 5.35 2.58
C GLU A 22 2.88 4.89 3.82
N ILE A 23 4.06 4.29 3.62
CA ILE A 23 4.91 3.78 4.69
C ILE A 23 6.35 4.20 4.43
N THR A 24 6.99 4.67 5.49
CA THR A 24 8.41 5.04 5.52
C THR A 24 9.17 4.09 6.43
N GLU A 25 10.26 3.51 5.94
CA GLU A 25 11.17 2.62 6.68
C GLU A 25 12.61 3.16 6.52
N GLY A 26 13.07 3.94 7.50
CA GLY A 26 14.34 4.66 7.40
C GLY A 26 14.26 5.77 6.36
N GLU A 27 15.11 5.69 5.33
CA GLU A 27 15.11 6.62 4.19
C GLU A 27 14.23 6.15 3.02
N ASP A 28 13.77 4.90 3.04
CA ASP A 28 12.87 4.36 2.02
C ASP A 28 11.42 4.79 2.30
N THR A 29 10.73 5.27 1.28
CA THR A 29 9.27 5.49 1.35
C THR A 29 8.58 4.74 0.21
N VAL A 30 7.49 4.06 0.53
CA VAL A 30 6.65 3.36 -0.44
C VAL A 30 5.21 3.81 -0.29
N ARG A 31 4.65 4.29 -1.39
CA ARG A 31 3.24 4.63 -1.53
C ARG A 31 2.53 3.59 -2.38
N ILE A 32 1.43 3.07 -1.89
CA ILE A 32 0.58 2.12 -2.61
C ILE A 32 -0.80 2.74 -2.76
N THR A 33 -1.19 2.99 -4.00
CA THR A 33 -2.52 3.51 -4.35
C THR A 33 -3.39 2.36 -4.84
N GLY A 34 -4.57 2.19 -4.23
CA GLY A 34 -5.58 1.27 -4.70
C GLY A 34 -6.27 1.83 -5.94
N GLN A 35 -6.61 0.96 -6.90
CA GLN A 35 -7.44 1.34 -8.03
C GLN A 35 -8.91 1.44 -7.58
N HIS A 36 -9.28 2.53 -6.92
CA HIS A 36 -10.67 2.96 -6.93
C HIS A 36 -10.90 3.65 -8.28
N GLN A 37 -11.41 2.92 -9.26
CA GLN A 37 -12.12 3.58 -10.35
C GLN A 37 -13.29 4.31 -9.70
N LYS A 38 -13.19 5.64 -9.58
CA LYS A 38 -14.39 6.45 -9.37
C LYS A 38 -15.32 6.16 -10.55
N PRO A 39 -16.61 5.92 -10.30
CA PRO A 39 -17.58 5.75 -11.37
C PRO A 39 -17.61 6.98 -12.29
#